data_AF-A0A1J3CV48-F1
#
_entry.id   AF-A0A1J3CV48-F1
#
_cell.length_a   1.000
_cell.length_b   1.000
_cell.length_c   1.000
_cell.angle_alpha   90.00
_cell.angle_beta   90.00
_cell.angle_gamma   90.00
#
_symmetry.space_group_name_H-M   'P 1'
#
loop_
_entity.id
_entity.type
_entity.pdbx_description
1 polymer ?
#
loop_
_entity_poly.entity_id
_entity_poly.type
_entity_poly.pdbx_seq_one_letter_code
_entity_poly.pdbx_strand_id
1 'polypeptide(L)' 'GDKVGSSEAALLAKLGIRPFSYGLVVQSVYDNGSVFSPEVLDLTEDDLVAKFAAGISMVTSLALAISYPNLAAAPHMFIN' A
#
# COMPACT_ATOMS: atom_id res chain seq x y z
N GLY A 1 2.08 -22.24 7.29
CA GLY A 1 1.98 -22.86 5.96
C GLY A 1 2.38 -24.29 6.10
N ASP A 2 1.50 -25.21 5.73
CA ASP A 2 1.76 -26.64 5.85
C ASP A 2 2.69 -27.12 4.73
N LYS A 3 3.54 -28.09 5.06
CA LYS A 3 4.51 -28.65 4.12
C LYS A 3 3.78 -29.53 3.12
N VAL A 4 3.85 -29.16 1.84
CA VAL A 4 3.23 -29.94 0.75
C VAL A 4 3.95 -31.28 0.59
N GLY A 5 3.20 -32.37 0.60
CA GLY A 5 3.69 -33.73 0.41
C GLY A 5 4.03 -34.04 -1.05
N SER A 6 4.94 -35.00 -1.25
CA SER A 6 5.40 -35.40 -2.60
C SER A 6 4.26 -35.94 -3.49
N SER A 7 3.28 -36.62 -2.89
CA SER A 7 2.10 -37.15 -3.57
C SER A 7 1.15 -36.04 -4.02
N GLU A 8 0.90 -35.03 -3.18
CA GLU A 8 0.01 -33.90 -3.48
C GLU A 8 0.59 -33.00 -4.59
N ALA A 9 1.89 -32.73 -4.52
CA ALA A 9 2.59 -31.95 -5.55
C ALA A 9 2.57 -32.67 -6.92
N ALA A 10 2.75 -33.98 -6.95
CA ALA A 10 2.69 -34.77 -8.18
C ALA A 10 1.28 -34.84 -8.78
N LEU A 11 0.24 -34.94 -7.94
CA LEU A 11 -1.16 -34.91 -8.36
C LEU A 11 -1.56 -33.54 -8.93
N LEU A 12 -1.18 -32.45 -8.27
CA LEU A 12 -1.42 -31.08 -8.74
C LEU A 12 -0.74 -30.81 -10.10
N ALA A 13 0.50 -31.29 -10.27
CA ALA A 13 1.21 -31.19 -11.55
C ALA A 13 0.52 -31.96 -12.68
N LYS A 14 -0.03 -33.15 -12.39
CA LYS A 14 -0.79 -33.95 -13.38
C LYS A 14 -2.15 -33.35 -13.73
N LEU A 15 -2.78 -32.63 -12.79
CA LEU A 15 -4.02 -31.89 -13.01
C LEU A 15 -3.80 -30.54 -13.72
N GLY A 16 -2.55 -30.17 -14.01
CA GLY A 16 -2.21 -28.88 -14.63
C GLY A 16 -2.38 -27.67 -13.72
N ILE A 17 -2.68 -27.88 -12.43
CA ILE A 17 -2.89 -26.81 -11.46
C ILE A 17 -1.53 -26.45 -10.86
N ARG A 18 -1.03 -25.26 -11.15
CA ARG A 18 0.22 -24.71 -10.61
C ARG A 18 -0.12 -23.54 -9.69
N PRO A 19 -0.41 -23.79 -8.41
CA PRO A 19 -0.92 -22.78 -7.49
C PRO A 19 0.15 -21.76 -7.06
N PHE A 20 1.42 -22.00 -7.39
CA PHE A 20 2.53 -21.12 -7.01
C PHE A 20 3.29 -20.66 -8.25
N SER A 21 3.53 -19.35 -8.33
CA SER A 21 4.48 -18.77 -9.27
C SER A 21 5.86 -18.76 -8.60
N TYR A 22 6.86 -19.28 -9.30
CA TYR A 22 8.25 -19.23 -8.84
C TYR A 22 8.88 -17.97 -9.39
N GLY A 23 9.34 -17.10 -8.50
CA GLY A 23 10.02 -15.86 -8.83
C GLY A 23 11.10 -15.54 -7.79
N LEU A 24 11.91 -14.53 -8.08
CA LEU A 24 12.90 -14.02 -7.12
C LEU A 24 12.16 -13.22 -6.04
N VAL A 25 12.20 -13.70 -4.81
CA VAL A 25 11.70 -12.95 -3.65
C VAL A 25 12.81 -12.00 -3.22
N VAL A 26 12.61 -10.71 -3.45
CA VAL A 26 13.56 -9.66 -3.08
C VAL A 26 13.49 -9.46 -1.57
N GLN A 27 14.60 -9.67 -0.85
CA GLN A 27 14.64 -9.48 0.62
C GLN A 27 15.05 -8.06 1.04
N SER A 28 15.89 -7.41 0.25
CA SER A 28 16.36 -6.06 0.52
C SER A 28 16.92 -5.47 -0.76
N VAL A 29 16.59 -4.22 -1.05
CA VAL A 29 17.16 -3.47 -2.18
C VAL A 29 18.05 -2.39 -1.63
N TYR A 30 19.28 -2.29 -2.16
CA TYR A 30 20.17 -1.18 -1.86
C TYR A 30 20.21 -0.25 -3.07
N ASP A 31 19.89 1.02 -2.86
CA ASP A 31 20.03 2.06 -3.89
C ASP A 31 20.51 3.38 -3.27
N ASN A 32 21.52 4.00 -3.89
CA ASN A 32 22.13 5.28 -3.52
C ASN A 32 22.33 5.52 -2.01
N GLY A 33 22.85 4.52 -1.27
CA GLY A 33 23.14 4.66 0.17
C GLY A 33 21.97 4.34 1.10
N SER A 34 20.79 4.03 0.56
CA SER A 34 19.61 3.65 1.32
C SER A 34 19.28 2.17 1.12
N VAL A 35 18.91 1.51 2.22
CA VAL A 35 18.41 0.12 2.19
C VAL A 35 16.89 0.17 2.27
N PHE A 36 16.23 -0.29 1.22
CA PHE A 36 14.78 -0.38 1.13
C PHE A 36 14.32 -1.78 1.51
N SER A 37 13.29 -1.84 2.36
CA SER A 37 12.57 -3.08 2.65
C SER A 37 11.67 -3.46 1.47
N PRO A 38 11.32 -4.75 1.31
CA PRO A 38 10.44 -5.21 0.24
C PRO A 38 9.07 -4.50 0.25
N GLU A 39 8.60 -4.11 1.43
CA GLU A 39 7.32 -3.42 1.64
C GLU A 39 7.21 -2.10 0.88
N VAL A 40 8.33 -1.42 0.60
CA VAL A 40 8.34 -0.18 -0.17
C VAL A 40 8.03 -0.44 -1.65
N LEU A 41 8.38 -1.62 -2.17
CA LEU A 41 8.09 -2.03 -3.55
C LEU A 41 6.62 -2.44 -3.72
N ASP A 42 5.97 -2.91 -2.67
CA ASP A 42 4.57 -3.36 -2.67
C ASP A 42 3.57 -2.20 -2.46
N LEU A 43 4.03 -0.94 -2.48
CA LEU A 43 3.18 0.21 -2.26
C LEU A 43 2.28 0.50 -3.48
N THR A 44 0.97 0.50 -3.29
CA THR A 44 0.02 0.81 -4.37
C THR A 44 -0.34 2.30 -4.43
N GLU A 45 -0.81 2.76 -5.58
CA GLU A 45 -1.27 4.15 -5.74
C GLU A 45 -2.46 4.47 -4.82
N ASP A 46 -3.34 3.49 -4.58
CA ASP A 46 -4.49 3.62 -3.68
C ASP A 46 -4.06 3.92 -2.24
N ASP A 47 -2.97 3.29 -1.77
CA ASP A 47 -2.39 3.55 -0.45
C ASP A 47 -1.85 4.99 -0.34
N LEU A 48 -1.30 5.53 -1.43
CA LEU A 48 -0.83 6.91 -1.49
C LEU A 48 -2.01 7.88 -1.40
N VAL A 49 -3.06 7.65 -2.19
CA VAL A 49 -4.25 8.51 -2.23
C VAL A 49 -4.95 8.52 -0.88
N ALA A 50 -5.08 7.37 -0.22
CA ALA A 50 -5.68 7.27 1.10
C ALA A 50 -4.93 8.11 2.15
N LYS A 51 -3.59 8.00 2.20
CA LYS A 51 -2.74 8.78 3.11
C LYS A 51 -2.80 10.27 2.79
N PHE A 52 -2.82 10.63 1.52
CA PHE A 52 -2.89 12.01 1.08
C PHE A 52 -4.24 12.66 1.45
N ALA A 53 -5.35 11.97 1.20
CA ALA A 53 -6.69 12.43 1.58
C ALA A 53 -6.83 12.62 3.09
N ALA A 54 -6.30 11.68 3.89
CA ALA A 54 -6.27 11.81 5.34
C ALA A 54 -5.47 13.04 5.80
N GLY A 55 -4.32 13.30 5.17
CA GLY A 55 -3.52 14.48 5.44
C GLY A 55 -4.27 15.78 5.14
N ILE A 56 -4.93 15.88 3.98
CA ILE A 56 -5.74 17.06 3.62
C ILE A 56 -6.88 17.26 4.61
N SER A 57 -7.59 16.19 5.01
CA SER A 57 -8.68 16.29 5.97
C SER A 57 -8.22 16.88 7.32
N MET A 58 -7.05 16.47 7.81
CA MET A 58 -6.48 16.99 9.05
C MET A 58 -6.05 18.45 8.95
N VAL A 59 -5.47 18.85 7.81
CA VAL A 59 -5.09 20.26 7.56
C VAL A 59 -6.34 21.14 7.42
N THR A 60 -7.37 20.65 6.74
CA THR A 60 -8.66 21.36 6.58
C THR A 60 -9.38 21.53 7.91
N SER A 61 -9.40 20.52 8.78
CA SER A 61 -10.04 20.63 10.11
C SER A 61 -9.29 21.60 11.03
N LEU A 62 -7.96 21.60 10.99
CA LEU A 62 -7.14 22.59 11.69
C LEU A 62 -7.40 24.01 11.16
N ALA A 63 -7.40 24.18 9.83
CA ALA A 63 -7.63 25.46 9.17
C ALA A 63 -9.02 26.04 9.50
N LEU A 64 -10.05 25.18 9.58
CA LEU A 64 -11.39 25.54 10.02
C LEU A 64 -11.38 26.05 11.48
N ALA A 65 -10.68 25.37 12.39
CA ALA A 65 -10.59 25.77 13.79
C ALA A 65 -9.89 27.12 13.99
N ILE A 66 -8.87 27.43 13.19
CA ILE A 66 -8.14 28.72 13.25
C ILE A 66 -8.78 29.80 12.37
N SER A 67 -9.93 29.53 11.74
CA SER A 67 -10.63 30.43 10.80
C SER A 67 -9.73 30.97 9.68
N TYR A 68 -8.78 30.16 9.21
CA TYR A 68 -7.89 30.53 8.12
C TYR A 68 -8.34 29.86 6.81
N PRO A 69 -8.79 30.62 5.80
CA PRO A 69 -9.27 30.05 4.54
C PRO A 69 -8.11 29.42 3.75
N ASN A 70 -8.06 28.10 3.74
CA ASN A 70 -7.35 27.36 2.70
C ASN A 70 -8.34 26.92 1.60
N LEU A 71 -7.86 26.58 0.41
CA LEU A 71 -8.69 26.28 -0.76
C LEU A 71 -9.68 25.11 -0.54
N ALA A 72 -9.31 24.17 0.35
CA ALA A 72 -10.15 23.04 0.74
C ALA A 72 -11.12 23.36 1.89
N ALA A 73 -10.78 24.30 2.77
CA ALA A 73 -11.54 24.69 3.95
C ALA A 73 -12.54 25.82 3.66
N ALA A 74 -12.26 26.67 2.66
CA ALA A 74 -13.13 27.77 2.25
C ALA A 74 -14.61 27.35 2.09
N PRO A 75 -14.98 26.31 1.30
CA PRO A 75 -16.38 25.91 1.18
C PRO A 75 -16.97 25.41 2.51
N HIS A 76 -16.19 24.71 3.34
CA HIS A 76 -16.65 24.23 4.65
C HIS A 76 -16.84 25.37 5.68
N MET A 77 -16.08 26.46 5.58
CA MET A 77 -16.22 27.63 6.45
C MET A 77 -17.44 28.51 6.13
N PHE A 78 -17.87 28.55 4.87
CA PHE A 78 -19.04 29.35 4.45
C PHE A 78 -20.37 28.62 4.61
N ILE A 79 -20.37 27.29 4.68
CA ILE A 79 -21.57 26.46 4.78
C ILE A 79 -21.95 26.14 6.24
N ASN A 80 -20.98 26.13 7.15
CA ASN A 80 -21.22 25.92 8.59
C ASN A 80 -21.56 27.23 9.30
#